data_AF-W1DM79-F1
#
_entry.id   AF-W1DM79-F1
#
_cell.length_a   1.000
_cell.length_b   1.000
_cell.length_c   1.000
_cell.angle_alpha   90.00
_cell.angle_beta   90.00
_cell.angle_gamma   90.00
#
_symmetry.space_group_name_H-M   'P 1'
#
loop_
_entity.id
_entity.type
_entity.pdbx_description
1 polymer ?
#
loop_
_entity_poly.entity_id
_entity_poly.type
_entity_poly.pdbx_seq_one_letter_code
_entity_poly.pdbx_strand_id
1 'polypeptide(L)' 'MREAIAYADSVHDYVSRDMMIEILADEEGHIDWLETELDLIGKIGLQNYLQSQIKVSD' A
#
# COMPACT_ATOMS: atom_id res chain seq x y z
N MET A 1 -12.29 -4.71 1.73
CA MET A 1 -12.64 -3.77 0.63
C MET A 1 -13.42 -4.43 -0.50
N ARG A 2 -12.99 -5.58 -1.03
CA ARG A 2 -13.69 -6.29 -2.13
C ARG A 2 -15.18 -6.57 -1.84
N GLU A 3 -15.52 -6.93 -0.61
CA GLU A 3 -16.93 -7.11 -0.17
C GLU A 3 -17.74 -5.81 -0.19
N ALA A 4 -17.13 -4.68 0.18
CA ALA A 4 -17.78 -3.37 0.19
C ALA A 4 -18.02 -2.86 -1.25
N ILE A 5 -17.07 -3.10 -2.16
CA ILE A 5 -17.22 -2.85 -3.60
C ILE A 5 -18.40 -3.68 -4.17
N ALA A 6 -18.46 -4.97 -3.85
CA ALA A 6 -19.54 -5.85 -4.30
C ALA A 6 -20.91 -5.41 -3.74
N TYR A 7 -20.96 -4.96 -2.49
CA TYR A 7 -22.17 -4.41 -1.90
C TYR A 7 -22.62 -3.12 -2.60
N ALA A 8 -21.71 -2.17 -2.81
CA ALA A 8 -21.99 -0.91 -3.49
C ALA A 8 -22.53 -1.16 -4.91
N ASP A 9 -21.95 -2.12 -5.64
CA ASP A 9 -22.43 -2.52 -6.97
C ASP A 9 -23.85 -3.13 -6.91
N SER A 10 -24.14 -3.97 -5.90
CA SER A 10 -25.46 -4.59 -5.74
C SER A 10 -26.60 -3.60 -5.49
N VAL A 11 -26.29 -2.45 -4.89
CA VAL A 11 -27.24 -1.36 -4.62
C VAL A 11 -27.13 -0.22 -5.64
N HIS A 12 -26.37 -0.41 -6.71
CA HIS A 12 -26.13 0.57 -7.79
C HIS A 12 -25.48 1.88 -7.32
N ASP A 13 -24.71 1.84 -6.22
CA ASP A 13 -23.89 2.96 -5.73
C ASP A 13 -22.51 2.94 -6.39
N TYR A 14 -22.46 3.48 -7.61
CA TYR A 14 -21.25 3.44 -8.43
C TYR A 14 -20.17 4.42 -7.95
N VAL A 15 -20.55 5.55 -7.35
CA VAL A 15 -19.59 6.54 -6.85
C VAL A 15 -18.80 5.97 -5.68
N SER A 16 -19.48 5.36 -4.71
CA SER A 16 -18.78 4.71 -3.60
C SER A 16 -17.97 3.50 -4.06
N ARG A 17 -18.49 2.72 -5.03
CA ARG A 17 -17.78 1.58 -5.61
C ARG A 17 -16.45 2.02 -6.22
N ASP A 18 -16.46 3.04 -7.07
CA ASP A 18 -15.28 3.50 -7.79
C ASP A 18 -14.24 4.09 -6.81
N MET A 19 -14.69 4.86 -5.82
CA MET A 19 -13.82 5.34 -4.74
C MET A 19 -13.15 4.19 -3.97
N MET A 20 -13.87 3.12 -3.65
CA MET A 20 -13.30 1.96 -2.96
C MET A 20 -12.34 1.15 -3.85
N ILE A 21 -12.52 1.16 -5.16
CA ILE A 21 -11.58 0.54 -6.11
C ILE A 21 -10.26 1.31 -6.11
N GLU A 22 -10.30 2.65 -6.15
CA GLU A 22 -9.10 3.49 -6.08
C GLU A 22 -8.33 3.24 -4.77
N ILE A 23 -9.04 3.28 -3.63
CA ILE A 23 -8.41 2.99 -2.34
C ILE A 23 -7.82 1.58 -2.30
N LEU A 24 -8.52 0.57 -2.84
CA LEU A 24 -7.99 -0.79 -2.89
C LEU A 24 -6.67 -0.86 -3.69
N ALA A 25 -6.58 -0.16 -4.81
CA ALA A 25 -5.36 -0.13 -5.61
C ALA A 25 -4.20 0.55 -4.86
N ASP A 26 -4.48 1.67 -4.17
CA ASP A 26 -3.49 2.37 -3.35
C ASP A 26 -2.96 1.46 -2.21
N GLU A 27 -3.86 0.73 -1.53
CA GLU A 27 -3.46 -0.20 -0.46
C GLU A 27 -2.68 -1.41 -0.99
N GLU A 28 -3.00 -1.91 -2.19
CA GLU A 28 -2.18 -2.95 -2.84
C GLU A 28 -0.76 -2.43 -3.15
N GLY A 29 -0.63 -1.16 -3.58
CA GLY A 29 0.66 -0.50 -3.74
C GLY A 29 1.41 -0.29 -2.42
N HIS A 30 0.71 0.05 -1.34
CA HIS A 30 1.31 0.15 0.00
C HIS A 30 1.85 -1.20 0.49
N ILE A 31 1.12 -2.30 0.23
CA ILE A 31 1.57 -3.65 0.58
C ILE A 31 2.85 -4.00 -0.18
N ASP A 32 2.90 -3.78 -1.50
CA ASP A 32 4.09 -4.04 -2.32
C ASP A 32 5.32 -3.24 -1.85
N TRP A 33 5.11 -1.97 -1.50
CA TRP A 33 6.18 -1.15 -0.91
C TRP A 33 6.66 -1.72 0.43
N LEU A 34 5.76 -2.07 1.34
CA LEU A 34 6.13 -2.66 2.64
C LEU A 34 6.88 -3.99 2.48
N GLU A 35 6.45 -4.85 1.55
CA GLU A 35 7.12 -6.11 1.24
C GLU A 35 8.53 -5.87 0.71
N THR A 36 8.70 -4.88 -0.17
CA THR A 36 10.01 -4.48 -0.70
C THR A 36 10.94 -3.97 0.41
N GLU A 37 10.45 -3.12 1.31
CA GLU A 37 11.27 -2.59 2.41
C GLU A 37 11.66 -3.69 3.40
N LEU A 38 10.76 -4.63 3.71
CA LEU A 38 11.05 -5.77 4.58
C LEU A 38 12.07 -6.73 3.96
N ASP A 39 11.93 -7.02 2.66
CA ASP A 39 12.92 -7.81 1.92
C ASP A 39 14.29 -7.11 1.89
N LEU A 40 14.31 -5.79 1.70
CA LEU A 40 15.53 -5.00 1.75
C LEU A 40 16.21 -5.10 3.12
N ILE A 41 15.45 -4.97 4.22
CA ILE A 41 15.95 -5.18 5.58
C ILE A 41 16.57 -6.58 5.73
N GLY A 42 15.92 -7.62 5.18
CA GLY A 42 16.44 -8.99 5.17
C GLY A 42 17.76 -9.14 4.41
N LYS A 43 17.94 -8.38 3.32
CA LYS A 43 19.13 -8.43 2.46
C LYS A 43 20.33 -7.67 3.02
N ILE A 44 20.11 -6.47 3.56
CA ILE A 44 21.22 -5.58 3.98
C ILE A 44 21.39 -5.50 5.50
N GLY A 45 20.44 -6.03 6.26
CA GLY A 45 20.39 -5.93 7.71
C GLY A 45 19.82 -4.59 8.19
N LEU A 46 19.21 -4.61 9.38
CA LEU A 46 18.49 -3.47 9.94
C LEU A 46 19.34 -2.19 10.07
N GLN A 47 20.61 -2.31 10.49
CA GLN A 47 21.48 -1.14 10.66
C GLN A 47 21.76 -0.42 9.33
N ASN A 48 22.07 -1.17 8.27
CA ASN A 48 22.34 -0.59 6.95
C ASN A 48 21.07 -0.01 6.33
N TYR A 49 19.92 -0.66 6.54
CA TYR A 49 18.63 -0.14 6.12
C TYR A 49 18.30 1.20 6.82
N LEU A 50 18.44 1.27 8.14
CA LEU A 50 18.20 2.52 8.87
C LEU A 50 19.15 3.62 8.41
N GLN A 51 20.41 3.29 8.10
CA GLN A 51 21.37 4.24 7.54
C GLN A 51 20.92 4.77 6.17
N SER A 52 20.37 3.92 5.29
CA SER A 52 19.89 4.36 3.96
C SER A 52 18.64 5.25 4.02
N GLN A 53 17.89 5.22 5.13
CA GLN A 53 16.70 6.06 5.33
C GLN A 53 17.03 7.44 5.92
N ILE A 54 18.28 7.70 6.32
CA ILE A 54 18.70 9.02 6.81
C ILE A 54 18.72 10.00 5.64
N LYS A 55 17.88 11.03 5.70
CA LYS A 55 17.96 12.16 4.77
C LYS A 55 19.15 13.03 5.16
N VAL A 56 20.14 13.13 4.27
CA VAL A 56 21.20 14.14 4.40
C VAL A 56 20.57 15.47 4.01
N SER A 57 20.33 16.33 5.01
CA SER A 57 20.05 17.74 4.77
C SER A 57 21.36 18.43 4.42
N ASP A 58 21.44 19.02 3.22
CA ASP A 58 22.53 19.92 2.82
C ASP A 58 22.57 21.19 3.69
#